data_AF-A0A1D9LEL7-F1
#
_entry.id   AF-A0A1D9LEL7-F1
#
_cell.length_a   1.000
_cell.length_b   1.000
_cell.length_c   1.000
_cell.angle_alpha   90.00
_cell.angle_beta   90.00
_cell.angle_gamma   90.00
#
_symmetry.space_group_name_H-M   'P 1'
#
loop_
_entity.id
_entity.type
_entity.pdbx_description
1 polymer ?
#
loop_
_entity_poly.entity_id
_entity_poly.type
_entity_poly.pdbx_seq_one_letter_code
_entity_poly.pdbx_strand_id
1 'polypeptide(L)'
;MEDFDAEKLLNTPIEAFDFSVMIGDVLDLLEFAEENLSKQYQAALEALARHDLSGSPSEYKDSLEANLNHRFQTSLPLQLRYGALIGFVTTVEWAALRLNEAAITPAPTKAKKDNESAHLLRHFTREAGIDAEHMLQNYEALVHVRNCIAHRAGLHATYKHGESLCNEIKRLSGIYFGNWHFLGDQICIERGALTPYMHQMADFLPKLHASLRAKSMLTD
;
A
#
# COMPACT_ATOMS: atom_id res chain seq x y z
N MET A 1 -36.81 -6.46 -5.77
CA MET A 1 -35.54 -6.37 -5.01
C MET A 1 -35.71 -7.33 -3.87
N GLU A 2 -34.96 -8.43 -3.87
CA GLU A 2 -34.86 -9.27 -2.68
C GLU A 2 -34.27 -8.41 -1.55
N ASP A 3 -34.83 -8.54 -0.34
CA ASP A 3 -34.28 -7.87 0.85
C ASP A 3 -32.85 -8.36 1.07
N PHE A 4 -31.94 -7.42 1.27
CA PHE A 4 -30.56 -7.70 1.58
C PHE A 4 -30.46 -8.38 2.96
N ASP A 5 -30.05 -9.65 2.98
CA ASP A 5 -29.82 -10.42 4.19
C ASP A 5 -28.39 -10.18 4.71
N ALA A 6 -28.26 -9.21 5.62
CA ALA A 6 -26.99 -8.83 6.22
C ALA A 6 -26.36 -9.96 7.05
N GLU A 7 -27.16 -10.79 7.71
CA GLU A 7 -26.66 -11.87 8.57
C GLU A 7 -26.08 -13.00 7.72
N LYS A 8 -26.72 -13.33 6.60
CA LYS A 8 -26.16 -14.26 5.61
C LYS A 8 -24.87 -13.73 5.01
N LEU A 9 -24.79 -12.43 4.67
CA LEU A 9 -23.56 -11.84 4.14
C LEU A 9 -22.41 -11.94 5.17
N LEU A 10 -22.66 -11.58 6.43
CA LEU A 10 -21.65 -11.60 7.49
C LEU A 10 -21.11 -13.02 7.80
N ASN A 11 -21.91 -14.06 7.54
CA ASN A 11 -21.53 -15.46 7.74
C ASN A 11 -20.98 -16.13 6.47
N THR A 12 -20.91 -15.42 5.34
CA THR A 12 -20.35 -15.98 4.11
C THR A 12 -18.82 -16.05 4.23
N PRO A 13 -18.18 -17.20 3.95
CA PRO A 13 -16.72 -17.32 3.96
C PRO A 13 -16.07 -16.31 3.00
N ILE A 14 -14.98 -15.67 3.47
CA ILE A 14 -14.19 -14.79 2.62
C ILE A 14 -13.31 -15.65 1.70
N GLU A 15 -13.49 -15.47 0.40
CA GLU A 15 -12.78 -16.18 -0.65
C GLU A 15 -11.60 -15.35 -1.19
N ALA A 16 -10.69 -16.00 -1.93
CA ALA A 16 -9.54 -15.30 -2.51
C ALA A 16 -9.91 -14.16 -3.49
N PHE A 17 -11.07 -14.26 -4.14
CA PHE A 17 -11.59 -13.18 -4.99
C PHE A 17 -11.96 -11.94 -4.18
N ASP A 18 -12.43 -12.09 -2.94
CA ASP A 18 -12.76 -10.95 -2.07
C ASP A 18 -11.50 -10.14 -1.75
N PHE A 19 -10.36 -10.80 -1.55
CA PHE A 19 -9.09 -10.10 -1.33
C PHE A 19 -8.57 -9.38 -2.58
N SER A 20 -8.80 -9.94 -3.77
CA SER A 20 -8.48 -9.26 -5.03
C SER A 20 -9.32 -7.98 -5.18
N VAL A 21 -10.62 -8.05 -4.85
CA VAL A 21 -11.52 -6.90 -4.81
C VAL A 21 -11.06 -5.87 -3.79
N MET A 22 -10.72 -6.28 -2.55
CA MET A 22 -10.23 -5.36 -1.52
C MET A 22 -8.93 -4.66 -1.92
N ILE A 23 -8.01 -5.33 -2.61
CA ILE A 23 -6.81 -4.68 -3.17
C ILE A 23 -7.21 -3.67 -4.25
N GLY A 24 -8.18 -4.03 -5.10
CA GLY A 24 -8.79 -3.14 -6.07
C GLY A 24 -9.38 -1.88 -5.43
N ASP A 25 -10.15 -2.02 -4.35
CA ASP A 25 -10.75 -0.89 -3.62
C ASP A 25 -9.68 0.07 -3.08
N VAL A 26 -8.55 -0.44 -2.60
CA VAL A 26 -7.42 0.39 -2.16
C VAL A 26 -6.81 1.16 -3.32
N LEU A 27 -6.66 0.52 -4.49
CA LEU A 27 -6.13 1.15 -5.70
C LEU A 27 -7.08 2.23 -6.22
N ASP A 28 -8.37 1.89 -6.36
CA ASP A 28 -9.41 2.81 -6.84
C ASP A 28 -9.52 4.04 -5.93
N LEU A 29 -9.45 3.84 -4.61
CA LEU A 29 -9.44 4.95 -3.65
C LEU A 29 -8.21 5.84 -3.82
N LEU A 30 -7.02 5.25 -4.01
CA LEU A 30 -5.79 6.01 -4.24
C LEU A 30 -5.90 6.86 -5.51
N GLU A 31 -6.31 6.26 -6.63
CA GLU A 31 -6.42 6.93 -7.92
C GLU A 31 -7.46 8.06 -7.88
N PHE A 32 -8.64 7.77 -7.34
CA PHE A 32 -9.71 8.76 -7.14
C PHE A 32 -9.24 9.92 -6.26
N ALA A 33 -8.54 9.65 -5.16
CA ALA A 33 -8.06 10.68 -4.25
C ALA A 33 -6.96 11.56 -4.90
N GLU A 34 -6.02 10.98 -5.64
CA GLU A 34 -4.99 11.74 -6.35
C GLU A 34 -5.56 12.61 -7.47
N GLU A 35 -6.56 12.13 -8.21
CA GLU A 35 -7.25 12.92 -9.22
C GLU A 35 -7.98 14.11 -8.58
N ASN A 36 -8.67 13.87 -7.46
CA ASN A 36 -9.39 14.93 -6.75
C ASN A 36 -8.45 15.94 -6.09
N LEU A 37 -7.28 15.53 -5.58
CA LEU A 37 -6.27 16.47 -5.11
C LEU A 37 -5.83 17.43 -6.23
N SER A 38 -5.65 16.89 -7.44
CA SER A 38 -5.27 17.70 -8.61
C SER A 38 -6.34 18.75 -8.93
N LYS A 39 -7.63 18.37 -8.89
CA LYS A 39 -8.76 19.30 -9.09
C LYS A 39 -8.84 20.36 -7.99
N GLN A 40 -8.69 19.96 -6.73
CA GLN A 40 -8.71 20.88 -5.58
C GLN A 40 -7.54 21.86 -5.61
N TYR A 41 -6.36 21.42 -6.06
CA TYR A 41 -5.21 22.29 -6.21
C TYR A 41 -5.45 23.39 -7.25
N GLN A 42 -6.02 23.06 -8.41
CA GLN A 42 -6.38 24.06 -9.42
C GLN A 42 -7.41 25.07 -8.89
N ALA A 43 -8.45 24.59 -8.23
CA ALA A 43 -9.45 25.46 -7.61
C ALA A 43 -8.83 26.39 -6.54
N ALA A 44 -7.84 25.90 -5.78
CA ALA A 44 -7.13 26.70 -4.79
C ALA A 44 -6.24 27.78 -5.42
N LEU A 45 -5.55 27.48 -6.53
CA LEU A 45 -4.78 28.46 -7.30
C LEU A 45 -5.69 29.56 -7.88
N GLU A 46 -6.84 29.18 -8.45
CA GLU A 46 -7.83 30.14 -8.97
C GLU A 46 -8.43 31.02 -7.87
N ALA A 47 -8.66 30.46 -6.68
CA ALA A 47 -9.10 31.22 -5.52
C ALA A 47 -8.04 32.22 -5.06
N LEU A 48 -6.77 31.81 -5.01
CA LEU A 48 -5.65 32.69 -4.67
C LEU A 48 -5.47 33.81 -5.72
N ALA A 49 -5.62 33.51 -7.01
CA ALA A 49 -5.52 34.50 -8.08
C ALA A 49 -6.64 35.56 -8.04
N ARG A 50 -7.83 35.19 -7.55
CA ARG A 50 -8.98 36.09 -7.37
C ARG A 50 -8.94 36.90 -6.09
N HIS A 51 -8.08 36.53 -5.13
CA HIS A 51 -7.92 37.29 -3.91
C HIS A 51 -7.22 38.62 -4.21
N ASP A 52 -7.88 39.72 -3.91
CA ASP A 52 -7.26 41.05 -3.98
C ASP A 52 -6.24 41.19 -2.85
N LEU A 53 -4.97 41.03 -3.20
CA LEU A 53 -3.81 41.18 -2.33
C LEU A 53 -3.06 42.50 -2.61
N SER A 54 -3.69 43.46 -3.29
CA SER A 54 -3.05 44.72 -3.73
C SER A 54 -2.47 45.58 -2.59
N GLY A 55 -2.86 45.33 -1.33
CA GLY A 55 -2.32 45.97 -0.12
C GLY A 55 -1.35 45.10 0.71
N SER A 56 -1.07 43.86 0.30
CA SER A 56 -0.19 42.95 1.03
C SER A 56 1.25 43.01 0.50
N PRO A 57 2.27 42.75 1.34
CA PRO A 57 3.64 42.57 0.88
C PRO A 57 3.73 41.46 -0.18
N SER A 58 4.56 41.62 -1.21
CA SER A 58 4.72 40.61 -2.27
C SER A 58 5.12 39.24 -1.72
N GLU A 59 5.97 39.23 -0.69
CA GLU A 59 6.42 38.02 0.02
C GLU A 59 5.27 37.20 0.63
N TYR A 60 4.15 37.86 0.96
CA TYR A 60 2.97 37.19 1.49
C TYR A 60 2.28 36.32 0.43
N LYS A 61 2.17 36.83 -0.80
CA LYS A 61 1.59 36.08 -1.93
C LYS A 61 2.48 34.87 -2.29
N ASP A 62 3.79 35.09 -2.37
CA ASP A 62 4.75 34.02 -2.67
C ASP A 62 4.72 32.92 -1.59
N SER A 63 4.58 33.31 -0.32
CA SER A 63 4.42 32.37 0.78
C SER A 63 3.12 31.56 0.68
N LEU A 64 1.99 32.18 0.32
CA LEU A 64 0.72 31.47 0.13
C LEU A 64 0.79 30.46 -1.01
N GLU A 65 1.40 30.84 -2.14
CA GLU A 65 1.59 29.94 -3.27
C GLU A 65 2.53 28.78 -2.92
N ALA A 66 3.66 29.05 -2.26
CA ALA A 66 4.57 28.02 -1.79
C ALA A 66 3.91 27.04 -0.81
N ASN A 67 3.06 27.54 0.09
CA ASN A 67 2.28 26.71 1.02
C ASN A 67 1.26 25.82 0.29
N LEU A 68 0.56 26.36 -0.71
CA LEU A 68 -0.35 25.57 -1.55
C LEU A 68 0.41 24.48 -2.31
N ASN A 69 1.55 24.83 -2.92
CA ASN A 69 2.40 23.90 -3.65
C ASN A 69 2.86 22.76 -2.74
N HIS A 70 3.42 23.09 -1.58
CA HIS A 70 3.86 22.07 -0.62
C HIS A 70 2.69 21.19 -0.13
N ARG A 71 1.53 21.79 0.19
CA ARG A 71 0.36 21.03 0.63
C ARG A 71 -0.13 20.04 -0.43
N PHE A 72 -0.32 20.49 -1.66
CA PHE A 72 -1.00 19.71 -2.70
C PHE A 72 -0.07 18.86 -3.57
N GLN A 73 1.21 19.22 -3.68
CA GLN A 73 2.18 18.47 -4.48
C GLN A 73 3.05 17.53 -3.63
N THR A 74 3.15 17.80 -2.33
CA THR A 74 4.03 17.03 -1.43
C THR A 74 3.26 16.36 -0.30
N SER A 75 2.64 17.15 0.57
CA SER A 75 2.15 16.65 1.86
C SER A 75 0.94 15.73 1.73
N LEU A 76 -0.14 16.21 1.09
CA LEU A 76 -1.35 15.42 0.90
C LEU A 76 -1.10 14.18 0.01
N PRO A 77 -0.40 14.28 -1.14
CA PRO A 77 -0.12 13.09 -1.95
C PRO A 77 0.68 12.03 -1.20
N LEU A 78 1.70 12.42 -0.42
CA LEU A 78 2.48 11.44 0.32
C LEU A 78 1.63 10.73 1.39
N GLN A 79 0.79 11.47 2.12
CA GLN A 79 -0.12 10.88 3.11
C GLN A 79 -1.10 9.89 2.48
N LEU A 80 -1.66 10.21 1.31
CA LEU A 80 -2.52 9.29 0.56
C LEU A 80 -1.78 8.00 0.19
N ARG A 81 -0.57 8.13 -0.36
CA ARG A 81 0.25 6.98 -0.77
C ARG A 81 0.70 6.12 0.42
N TYR A 82 1.00 6.74 1.56
CA TYR A 82 1.26 6.02 2.81
C TYR A 82 0.03 5.23 3.26
N GLY A 83 -1.15 5.87 3.24
CA GLY A 83 -2.42 5.20 3.55
C GLY A 83 -2.69 4.02 2.62
N ALA A 84 -2.50 4.20 1.31
CA ALA A 84 -2.67 3.15 0.33
C ALA A 84 -1.69 1.98 0.51
N LEU A 85 -0.41 2.25 0.81
CA LEU A 85 0.56 1.20 1.12
C LEU A 85 0.16 0.41 2.38
N ILE A 86 -0.28 1.10 3.43
CA ILE A 86 -0.77 0.44 4.66
C ILE A 86 -1.97 -0.44 4.35
N GLY A 87 -2.99 0.10 3.66
CA GLY A 87 -4.20 -0.65 3.29
C GLY A 87 -3.89 -1.86 2.41
N PHE A 88 -2.99 -1.71 1.43
CA PHE A 88 -2.53 -2.79 0.58
C PHE A 88 -1.85 -3.90 1.38
N VAL A 89 -0.83 -3.58 2.18
CA VAL A 89 -0.11 -4.58 2.98
C VAL A 89 -1.06 -5.29 3.94
N THR A 90 -1.96 -4.55 4.61
CA THR A 90 -2.95 -5.15 5.51
C THR A 90 -3.88 -6.12 4.80
N THR A 91 -4.34 -5.79 3.60
CA THR A 91 -5.21 -6.69 2.81
C THR A 91 -4.49 -7.98 2.44
N VAL A 92 -3.22 -7.90 2.04
CA VAL A 92 -2.40 -9.09 1.74
C VAL A 92 -2.11 -9.91 3.00
N GLU A 93 -1.90 -9.25 4.15
CA GLU A 93 -1.75 -9.92 5.44
C GLU A 93 -3.00 -10.74 5.80
N TRP A 94 -4.19 -10.16 5.63
CA TRP A 94 -5.44 -10.89 5.84
C TRP A 94 -5.57 -12.07 4.89
N ALA A 95 -5.25 -11.89 3.60
CA ALA A 95 -5.31 -12.98 2.63
C ALA A 95 -4.38 -14.14 3.00
N ALA A 96 -3.14 -13.85 3.40
CA ALA A 96 -2.17 -14.86 3.82
C ALA A 96 -2.61 -15.61 5.08
N LEU A 97 -3.17 -14.89 6.06
CA LEU A 97 -3.69 -15.49 7.30
C LEU A 97 -4.91 -16.38 7.02
N ARG A 98 -5.88 -15.90 6.24
CA ARG A 98 -7.05 -16.70 5.85
C ARG A 98 -6.66 -17.95 5.07
N LEU A 99 -5.68 -17.83 4.18
CA LEU A 99 -5.17 -18.98 3.45
C LEU A 99 -4.59 -20.04 4.40
N ASN A 100 -3.87 -19.60 5.43
CA ASN A 100 -3.32 -20.50 6.44
C ASN A 100 -4.40 -21.14 7.33
N GLU A 101 -5.44 -20.39 7.69
CA GLU A 101 -6.59 -20.90 8.43
C GLU A 101 -7.37 -21.97 7.64
N ALA A 102 -7.51 -21.77 6.33
CA ALA A 102 -8.17 -22.71 5.43
C ALA A 102 -7.28 -23.89 5.01
N ALA A 103 -5.98 -23.87 5.31
CA ALA A 103 -5.07 -24.93 4.89
C ALA A 103 -5.28 -26.20 5.73
N ILE A 104 -5.37 -27.36 5.07
CA ILE A 104 -5.46 -28.67 5.74
C ILE A 104 -4.23 -28.92 6.62
N THR A 105 -3.06 -28.54 6.10
CA THR A 105 -1.80 -28.51 6.85
C THR A 105 -1.34 -27.06 6.92
N PRO A 106 -1.38 -26.44 8.11
CA PRO A 106 -0.89 -25.07 8.28
C PRO A 106 0.59 -24.96 7.94
N ALA A 107 0.99 -23.76 7.53
CA ALA A 107 2.40 -23.45 7.28
C ALA A 107 3.24 -23.67 8.57
N PRO A 108 4.49 -24.13 8.42
CA PRO A 108 5.38 -24.29 9.56
C PRO A 108 5.64 -22.94 10.24
N THR A 109 5.98 -22.97 11.52
CA THR A 109 6.31 -21.76 12.29
C THR A 109 7.45 -20.99 11.62
N LYS A 110 7.23 -19.70 11.37
CA LYS A 110 8.24 -18.80 10.80
C LYS A 110 9.46 -18.62 11.72
N ALA A 111 10.59 -18.20 11.16
CA ALA A 111 11.71 -17.75 11.98
C ALA A 111 11.37 -16.42 12.68
N LYS A 112 11.99 -16.16 13.83
CA LYS A 112 11.67 -15.00 14.71
C LYS A 112 11.77 -13.63 14.02
N LYS A 113 12.55 -13.52 12.94
CA LYS A 113 12.83 -12.26 12.23
C LYS A 113 12.01 -12.09 10.95
N ASP A 114 11.32 -13.13 10.51
CA ASP A 114 10.66 -13.12 9.20
C ASP A 114 9.30 -12.42 9.29
N ASN A 115 8.92 -11.76 8.20
CA ASN A 115 7.57 -11.25 8.06
C ASN A 115 6.60 -12.43 7.91
N GLU A 116 5.49 -12.40 8.67
CA GLU A 116 4.57 -13.54 8.75
C GLU A 116 3.82 -13.78 7.45
N SER A 117 3.20 -12.75 6.87
CA SER A 117 2.46 -12.90 5.62
C SER A 117 3.37 -13.27 4.46
N ALA A 118 4.57 -12.70 4.35
CA ALA A 118 5.55 -13.08 3.34
C ALA A 118 6.00 -14.54 3.51
N HIS A 119 6.21 -15.01 4.74
CA HIS A 119 6.52 -16.41 5.04
C HIS A 119 5.38 -17.35 4.62
N LEU A 120 4.14 -17.04 5.01
CA LEU A 120 2.95 -17.82 4.65
C LEU A 120 2.80 -17.91 3.12
N LEU A 121 2.87 -16.77 2.42
CA LEU A 121 2.75 -16.74 0.97
C LEU A 121 3.86 -17.54 0.30
N ARG A 122 5.13 -17.44 0.75
CA ARG A 122 6.23 -18.25 0.22
C ARG A 122 6.02 -19.74 0.42
N HIS A 123 5.55 -20.15 1.60
CA HIS A 123 5.25 -21.56 1.87
C HIS A 123 4.20 -22.07 0.89
N PHE A 124 3.04 -21.43 0.83
CA PHE A 124 1.94 -21.86 -0.03
C PHE A 124 2.26 -21.75 -1.52
N THR A 125 3.07 -20.78 -1.93
CA THR A 125 3.57 -20.66 -3.30
C THR A 125 4.40 -21.87 -3.73
N ARG A 126 5.28 -22.34 -2.83
CA ARG A 126 6.09 -23.55 -3.06
C ARG A 126 5.21 -24.80 -3.14
N GLU A 127 4.26 -24.94 -2.23
CA GLU A 127 3.29 -26.04 -2.25
C GLU A 127 2.44 -26.03 -3.53
N ALA A 128 2.02 -24.86 -3.99
CA ALA A 128 1.32 -24.68 -5.25
C ALA A 128 2.20 -24.95 -6.49
N GLY A 129 3.53 -24.82 -6.37
CA GLY A 129 4.47 -24.94 -7.48
C GLY A 129 4.42 -23.74 -8.43
N ILE A 130 4.08 -22.55 -7.91
CA ILE A 130 4.04 -21.30 -8.66
C ILE A 130 5.39 -20.58 -8.50
N ASP A 131 5.97 -20.08 -9.59
CA ASP A 131 7.12 -19.19 -9.49
C ASP A 131 6.64 -17.75 -9.26
N ALA A 132 6.82 -17.25 -8.04
CA ALA A 132 6.48 -15.88 -7.65
C ALA A 132 7.54 -15.23 -6.75
N GLU A 133 8.77 -15.76 -6.73
CA GLU A 133 9.79 -15.34 -5.75
C GLU A 133 10.11 -13.84 -5.86
N HIS A 134 10.30 -13.32 -7.08
CA HIS A 134 10.57 -11.90 -7.29
C HIS A 134 9.42 -11.00 -6.79
N MET A 135 8.17 -11.41 -7.03
CA MET A 135 6.99 -10.69 -6.54
C MET A 135 6.93 -10.69 -5.01
N LEU A 136 7.14 -11.85 -4.38
CA LEU A 136 7.09 -11.99 -2.92
C LEU A 136 8.23 -11.25 -2.22
N GLN A 137 9.41 -11.18 -2.85
CA GLN A 137 10.49 -10.33 -2.37
C GLN A 137 10.09 -8.85 -2.42
N ASN A 138 9.41 -8.39 -3.48
CA ASN A 138 8.97 -7.00 -3.60
C ASN A 138 7.88 -6.69 -2.58
N TYR A 139 6.95 -7.62 -2.37
CA TYR A 139 5.97 -7.53 -1.30
C TYR A 139 6.63 -7.40 0.08
N GLU A 140 7.60 -8.25 0.42
CA GLU A 140 8.30 -8.17 1.72
C GLU A 140 9.02 -6.82 1.89
N ALA A 141 9.67 -6.31 0.84
CA ALA A 141 10.27 -4.97 0.85
C ALA A 141 9.22 -3.88 1.13
N LEU A 142 8.03 -3.97 0.53
CA LEU A 142 6.92 -3.06 0.81
C LEU A 142 6.43 -3.15 2.26
N VAL A 143 6.46 -4.34 2.87
CA VAL A 143 6.13 -4.48 4.30
C VAL A 143 7.14 -3.75 5.17
N HIS A 144 8.43 -3.79 4.85
CA HIS A 144 9.44 -3.04 5.58
C HIS A 144 9.30 -1.52 5.41
N VAL A 145 9.01 -1.05 4.20
CA VAL A 145 8.66 0.35 3.92
C VAL A 145 7.45 0.77 4.77
N ARG A 146 6.38 -0.03 4.78
CA ARG A 146 5.19 0.19 5.61
C ARG A 146 5.54 0.28 7.09
N ASN A 147 6.38 -0.62 7.59
CA ASN A 147 6.79 -0.64 8.99
C ASN A 147 7.60 0.61 9.38
N CYS A 148 8.45 1.11 8.49
CA CYS A 148 9.14 2.38 8.69
C CYS A 148 8.17 3.56 8.75
N ILE A 149 7.19 3.60 7.84
CA ILE A 149 6.12 4.61 7.84
C ILE A 149 5.32 4.57 9.14
N ALA A 150 4.80 3.41 9.51
CA ALA A 150 3.90 3.25 10.66
C ALA A 150 4.59 3.50 12.00
N HIS A 151 5.86 3.11 12.15
CA HIS A 151 6.55 3.19 13.45
C HIS A 151 7.51 4.36 13.59
N ARG A 152 7.89 5.01 12.49
CA ARG A 152 8.92 6.07 12.46
C ARG A 152 8.58 7.21 11.48
N ALA A 153 7.31 7.36 11.11
CA ALA A 153 6.85 8.39 10.17
C ALA A 153 7.59 8.37 8.81
N GLY A 154 8.21 7.24 8.47
CA GLY A 154 9.01 7.08 7.26
C GLY A 154 10.41 7.68 7.34
N LEU A 155 10.85 8.17 8.50
CA LEU A 155 12.17 8.78 8.70
C LEU A 155 13.27 7.74 8.84
N HIS A 156 14.22 7.73 7.91
CA HIS A 156 15.32 6.76 7.85
C HIS A 156 16.19 6.79 9.11
N ALA A 157 16.60 7.98 9.55
CA ALA A 157 17.51 8.19 10.66
C ALA A 157 17.04 7.58 12.00
N THR A 158 15.73 7.35 12.15
CA THR A 158 15.13 6.84 13.40
C THR A 158 14.70 5.37 13.29
N TYR A 159 14.91 4.74 12.14
CA TYR A 159 14.49 3.37 11.89
C TYR A 159 15.60 2.37 12.22
N LYS A 160 15.33 1.47 13.17
CA LYS A 160 16.29 0.47 13.67
C LYS A 160 16.83 -0.51 12.61
N HIS A 161 16.18 -0.58 11.45
CA HIS A 161 16.57 -1.43 10.31
C HIS A 161 16.99 -0.61 9.07
N GLY A 162 17.48 0.62 9.27
CA GLY A 162 17.78 1.57 8.19
C GLY A 162 18.68 1.02 7.07
N GLU A 163 19.70 0.22 7.38
CA GLU A 163 20.58 -0.37 6.35
C GLU A 163 19.87 -1.43 5.48
N SER A 164 19.05 -2.30 6.09
CA SER A 164 18.25 -3.28 5.34
C SER A 164 17.24 -2.58 4.43
N LEU A 165 16.59 -1.55 4.98
CA LEU A 165 15.58 -0.77 4.27
C LEU A 165 16.15 -0.06 3.04
N CYS A 166 17.41 0.41 3.08
CA CYS A 166 18.08 0.97 1.91
C CYS A 166 18.19 -0.03 0.74
N ASN A 167 18.47 -1.30 1.04
CA ASN A 167 18.60 -2.33 0.01
C ASN A 167 17.24 -2.77 -0.53
N GLU A 168 16.23 -2.81 0.34
CA GLU A 168 14.85 -3.10 -0.03
C GLU A 168 14.27 -2.02 -0.95
N ILE A 169 14.45 -0.74 -0.61
CA ILE A 169 13.95 0.39 -1.39
C ILE A 169 14.57 0.44 -2.79
N LYS A 170 15.87 0.11 -2.95
CA LYS A 170 16.52 0.07 -4.27
C LYS A 170 15.85 -0.88 -5.27
N ARG A 171 15.08 -1.86 -4.78
CA ARG A 171 14.35 -2.83 -5.61
C ARG A 171 12.95 -2.33 -5.98
N LEU A 172 12.45 -1.30 -5.29
CA LEU A 172 11.11 -0.78 -5.45
C LEU A 172 11.13 0.45 -6.36
N SER A 173 10.60 0.28 -7.58
CA SER A 173 10.54 1.38 -8.55
C SER A 173 9.59 2.47 -8.05
N GLY A 174 10.01 3.73 -8.14
CA GLY A 174 9.23 4.88 -7.68
C GLY A 174 9.14 5.03 -6.16
N ILE A 175 9.92 4.27 -5.38
CA ILE A 175 10.05 4.44 -3.93
C ILE A 175 11.51 4.75 -3.61
N TYR A 176 11.77 5.80 -2.85
CA TYR A 176 13.12 6.25 -2.55
C TYR A 176 13.18 7.06 -1.25
N PHE A 177 14.40 7.34 -0.75
CA PHE A 177 14.58 8.31 0.34
C PHE A 177 14.78 9.72 -0.24
N GLY A 178 13.99 10.67 0.24
CA GLY A 178 14.10 12.08 -0.12
C GLY A 178 13.75 12.99 1.04
N ASN A 179 13.93 14.29 0.87
CA ASN A 179 13.67 15.30 1.90
C ASN A 179 12.48 16.19 1.54
N TRP A 180 11.36 15.56 1.18
CA TRP A 180 10.16 16.25 0.67
C TRP A 180 9.57 17.27 1.66
N HIS A 181 9.62 17.00 2.97
CA HIS A 181 9.11 17.88 4.02
C HIS A 181 10.19 18.67 4.78
N PHE A 182 11.45 18.64 4.33
CA PHE A 182 12.58 19.27 5.06
C PHE A 182 12.83 18.68 6.47
N LEU A 183 12.43 17.43 6.71
CA LEU A 183 12.58 16.71 7.98
C LEU A 183 13.78 15.73 7.99
N GLY A 184 14.53 15.69 6.89
CA GLY A 184 15.58 14.70 6.63
C GLY A 184 15.12 13.61 5.67
N ASP A 185 15.95 12.58 5.49
CA ASP A 185 15.67 11.46 4.60
C ASP A 185 14.43 10.69 5.08
N GLN A 186 13.34 10.86 4.36
CA GLN A 186 12.07 10.17 4.54
C GLN A 186 11.73 9.32 3.33
N ILE A 187 10.91 8.30 3.54
CA ILE A 187 10.33 7.53 2.43
C ILE A 187 9.50 8.48 1.55
N CYS A 188 9.77 8.44 0.25
CA CYS A 188 9.00 9.11 -0.77
C CYS A 188 8.44 8.04 -1.71
N ILE A 189 7.16 8.16 -2.03
CA ILE A 189 6.46 7.26 -2.96
C ILE A 189 5.96 8.13 -4.10
N GLU A 190 6.40 7.83 -5.32
CA GLU A 190 5.97 8.52 -6.53
C GLU A 190 4.52 8.17 -6.89
N ARG A 191 3.91 9.03 -7.71
CA ARG A 191 2.59 8.78 -8.26
C ARG A 191 2.62 7.48 -9.07
N GLY A 192 1.64 6.60 -8.85
CA GLY A 192 1.53 5.33 -9.56
C GLY A 192 2.58 4.27 -9.19
N ALA A 193 3.52 4.55 -8.28
CA ALA A 193 4.56 3.59 -7.90
C ALA A 193 3.99 2.32 -7.25
N LEU A 194 2.86 2.42 -6.53
CA LEU A 194 2.21 1.29 -5.88
C LEU A 194 1.38 0.42 -6.84
N THR A 195 0.88 1.01 -7.93
CA THR A 195 -0.08 0.38 -8.85
C THR A 195 0.41 -0.97 -9.41
N PRO A 196 1.66 -1.11 -9.91
CA PRO A 196 2.13 -2.41 -10.41
C PRO A 196 2.17 -3.50 -9.34
N TYR A 197 2.47 -3.15 -8.08
CA TYR A 197 2.54 -4.10 -6.98
C TYR A 197 1.15 -4.56 -6.55
N MET A 198 0.19 -3.63 -6.50
CA MET A 198 -1.22 -3.93 -6.20
C MET A 198 -1.82 -4.86 -7.26
N HIS A 199 -1.65 -4.55 -8.56
CA HIS A 199 -2.14 -5.43 -9.63
C HIS A 199 -1.49 -6.82 -9.60
N GLN A 200 -0.16 -6.88 -9.46
CA GLN A 200 0.54 -8.17 -9.40
C GLN A 200 -0.01 -9.07 -8.28
N MET A 201 -0.27 -8.50 -7.11
CA MET A 201 -0.78 -9.25 -5.97
C MET A 201 -2.28 -9.59 -6.11
N ALA A 202 -3.09 -8.66 -6.62
CA ALA A 202 -4.51 -8.88 -6.89
C ALA A 202 -4.74 -10.01 -7.91
N ASP A 203 -3.85 -10.14 -8.90
CA ASP A 203 -3.85 -11.24 -9.87
C ASP A 203 -3.31 -12.55 -9.28
N PHE A 204 -2.36 -12.46 -8.36
CA PHE A 204 -1.65 -13.61 -7.80
C PHE A 204 -2.48 -14.38 -6.77
N LEU A 205 -3.14 -13.68 -5.83
CA LEU A 205 -3.86 -14.33 -4.74
C LEU A 205 -4.96 -15.32 -5.22
N PRO A 206 -5.80 -14.98 -6.22
CA PRO A 206 -6.76 -15.93 -6.76
C PRO A 206 -6.10 -17.14 -7.43
N LYS A 207 -4.97 -16.94 -8.14
CA LYS A 207 -4.22 -18.03 -8.78
C LYS A 207 -3.64 -18.98 -7.74
N LEU A 208 -3.03 -18.44 -6.69
CA LEU A 208 -2.49 -19.23 -5.59
C LEU A 208 -3.58 -20.07 -4.93
N HIS A 209 -4.71 -19.45 -4.58
CA HIS A 209 -5.84 -20.14 -3.96
C HIS A 209 -6.42 -21.24 -4.85
N ALA A 210 -6.63 -20.95 -6.15
CA ALA A 210 -7.12 -21.93 -7.11
C ALA A 210 -6.16 -23.13 -7.26
N SER A 211 -4.84 -22.88 -7.30
CA SER A 211 -3.84 -23.95 -7.36
C SER A 211 -3.83 -24.83 -6.11
N LEU A 212 -4.00 -24.24 -4.92
CA LEU A 212 -4.07 -25.01 -3.67
C LEU A 212 -5.36 -25.82 -3.56
N ARG A 213 -6.51 -25.26 -3.98
CA ARG A 213 -7.77 -26.02 -4.08
C ARG A 213 -7.65 -27.19 -5.06
N ALA A 214 -7.05 -26.97 -6.24
CA ALA A 214 -6.85 -28.03 -7.23
C ALA A 214 -5.97 -29.19 -6.72
N LYS A 215 -5.12 -28.93 -5.72
CA LYS A 215 -4.30 -29.92 -5.03
C LYS A 215 -4.95 -30.47 -3.75
N SER A 216 -6.21 -30.12 -3.48
CA SER A 216 -6.93 -30.49 -2.25
C SER A 216 -6.15 -30.13 -0.98
N MET A 217 -5.53 -28.95 -0.95
CA MET A 217 -4.74 -28.47 0.19
C MET A 217 -5.50 -27.52 1.10
N LEU A 218 -6.68 -27.08 0.68
CA LEU A 218 -7.57 -26.22 1.47
C LEU A 218 -8.79 -27.03 1.91
N THR A 219 -9.36 -26.66 3.05
CA THR A 219 -10.65 -27.17 3.52
C THR A 219 -11.76 -26.71 2.59
N ASP A 220 -12.83 -27.51 2.50
CA ASP A 220 -14.05 -27.18 1.73
C ASP A 220 -14.76 -25.92 2.25
#